data_AF-A0A7J7NNH3-F1
#
_entry.id   AF-A0A7J7NNH3-F1
#
_cell.length_a   1.000
_cell.length_b   1.000
_cell.length_c   1.000
_cell.angle_alpha   90.00
_cell.angle_beta   90.00
_cell.angle_gamma   90.00
#
_symmetry.space_group_name_H-M   'P 1'
#
loop_
_entity.id
_entity.type
_entity.pdbx_description
1 polymer ?
#
loop_
_entity_poly.entity_id
_entity_poly.type
_entity_poly.pdbx_seq_one_letter_code
_entity_poly.pdbx_strand_id
1 'polypeptide(L)'
;MEGSKRRATGEDKKNNNISKIVPVADVGVKQTKRVFQLRNTLDICHTIVIFSVHFLCLSAPFTFSWGVLHLALVLYVVTGFFGITLSYHRNLAHKSFKLPKWLEYTFAYIGLHALQGDPIWWVSTHRYHHKFTDTVKDPHSPIAGFGYSHIIWLFNTQNIIEKCGRHDNVQDLKMQAYYIFLRRTHIVHPIALGVLLYALGGFPYIVWGMVRNLNYGTESYLFLVLPGPKQQTND
;
A
#
# COMPACT_ATOMS: atom_id res chain seq x y z
N MET A 1 -7.89 -79.41 21.16
CA MET A 1 -6.73 -79.21 20.27
C MET A 1 -6.51 -77.71 20.14
N GLU A 2 -5.35 -77.27 20.61
CA GLU A 2 -4.54 -76.13 20.15
C GLU A 2 -5.25 -74.77 19.96
N GLY A 3 -4.88 -73.68 20.64
CA GLY A 3 -3.59 -73.30 21.19
C GLY A 3 -3.06 -72.08 20.42
N SER A 4 -2.95 -70.93 21.08
CA SER A 4 -1.75 -70.08 21.10
C SER A 4 -2.07 -68.62 21.46
N LYS A 5 -1.42 -68.18 22.54
CA LYS A 5 -1.31 -66.82 23.05
C LYS A 5 -0.66 -65.87 22.02
N ARG A 6 -0.99 -64.57 22.08
CA ARG A 6 0.01 -63.51 22.28
C ARG A 6 -0.59 -62.15 22.64
N ARG A 7 0.11 -61.49 23.57
CA ARG A 7 -0.09 -60.16 24.16
C ARG A 7 0.93 -59.21 23.51
N ALA A 8 0.54 -57.98 23.17
CA ALA A 8 1.39 -56.77 23.03
C ALA A 8 0.45 -55.58 22.72
N THR A 9 0.20 -54.61 23.60
CA THR A 9 0.96 -53.35 23.81
C THR A 9 1.37 -52.66 22.52
N GLY A 10 0.83 -51.45 22.29
CA GLY A 10 1.28 -50.55 21.23
C GLY A 10 0.45 -49.27 21.22
N GLU A 11 1.05 -48.19 21.72
CA GLU A 11 0.65 -46.80 21.50
C GLU A 11 0.47 -46.49 20.01
N ASP A 12 -0.51 -45.63 19.66
CA ASP A 12 -0.49 -44.68 18.53
C ASP A 12 -1.94 -44.21 18.31
N LYS A 13 -2.31 -42.94 18.12
CA LYS A 13 -1.60 -41.68 17.96
C LYS A 13 -2.51 -40.60 18.50
N LYS A 14 -2.03 -39.84 19.48
CA LYS A 14 -2.61 -38.58 19.91
C LYS A 14 -2.60 -37.64 18.69
N ASN A 15 -3.78 -37.26 18.21
CA ASN A 15 -3.98 -36.26 17.16
C ASN A 15 -3.44 -34.90 17.63
N ASN A 16 -2.13 -34.69 17.47
CA ASN A 16 -1.50 -33.38 17.60
C ASN A 16 -1.43 -32.72 16.23
N ASN A 17 -2.59 -32.27 15.71
CA ASN A 17 -2.61 -31.16 14.76
C ASN A 17 -2.48 -29.85 15.56
N ILE A 18 -1.34 -29.71 16.23
CA ILE A 18 -0.89 -28.42 16.74
C ILE A 18 -0.44 -27.66 15.50
N SER A 19 -1.15 -26.58 15.21
CA SER A 19 -0.74 -25.46 14.36
C SER A 19 0.75 -25.45 14.12
N LYS A 20 1.18 -25.84 12.92
CA LYS A 20 2.53 -25.53 12.44
C LYS A 20 2.60 -24.01 12.33
N ILE A 21 3.02 -23.36 13.42
CA ILE A 21 3.55 -22.01 13.38
C ILE A 21 4.79 -22.12 12.50
N VAL A 22 4.66 -21.70 11.25
CA VAL A 22 5.81 -21.63 10.35
C VAL A 22 6.75 -20.59 10.95
N PRO A 23 8.03 -20.92 11.21
CA PRO A 23 8.96 -19.97 11.79
C PRO A 23 9.06 -18.72 10.92
N VAL A 24 8.98 -17.54 11.53
CA VAL A 24 9.09 -16.23 10.85
C VAL A 24 10.33 -16.15 9.95
N ALA A 25 11.41 -16.85 10.33
CA ALA A 25 12.65 -16.92 9.55
C ALA A 25 12.51 -17.71 8.23
N ASP A 26 11.65 -18.73 8.18
CA ASP A 26 11.57 -19.67 7.04
C ASP A 26 10.54 -19.21 5.98
N VAL A 27 9.51 -18.48 6.41
CA VAL A 27 8.59 -17.77 5.50
C VAL A 27 9.32 -16.64 4.75
N GLY A 28 10.29 -16.00 5.42
CA GLY A 28 11.01 -14.85 4.90
C GLY A 28 11.95 -15.12 3.72
N VAL A 29 12.46 -16.35 3.55
CA VAL A 29 13.54 -16.65 2.57
C VAL A 29 13.03 -17.20 1.23
N LYS A 30 11.93 -17.98 1.22
CA LYS A 30 11.34 -18.48 -0.04
C LYS A 30 10.50 -17.42 -0.76
N GLN A 31 9.84 -16.54 -0.02
CA GLN A 31 9.05 -15.45 -0.58
C GLN A 31 9.97 -14.38 -1.23
N THR A 32 11.07 -14.01 -0.57
CA THR A 32 12.01 -12.96 -1.03
C THR A 32 12.55 -13.18 -2.44
N LYS A 33 12.92 -14.42 -2.83
CA LYS A 33 13.46 -14.69 -4.18
C LYS A 33 12.45 -14.45 -5.32
N ARG A 34 11.15 -14.58 -5.06
CA ARG A 34 10.08 -14.31 -6.05
C ARG A 34 9.58 -12.88 -6.01
N VAL A 35 9.78 -12.21 -4.87
CA VAL A 35 9.20 -10.91 -4.57
C VAL A 35 9.93 -9.76 -5.30
N PHE A 36 11.25 -9.86 -5.52
CA PHE A 36 12.04 -8.83 -6.22
C PHE A 36 12.07 -8.95 -7.75
N GLN A 37 11.22 -9.79 -8.35
CA GLN A 37 11.10 -9.82 -9.80
C GLN A 37 10.29 -8.60 -10.25
N LEU A 38 10.98 -7.60 -10.84
CA LEU A 38 10.33 -6.54 -11.60
C LEU A 38 9.74 -7.16 -12.87
N ARG A 39 8.45 -7.47 -12.85
CA ARG A 39 7.80 -8.28 -13.89
C ARG A 39 7.15 -7.44 -14.99
N ASN A 40 6.91 -6.16 -14.74
CA ASN A 40 6.25 -5.27 -15.69
C ASN A 40 6.79 -3.84 -15.60
N THR A 41 6.47 -3.02 -16.60
CA THR A 41 6.89 -1.61 -16.69
C THR A 41 6.44 -0.78 -15.49
N LEU A 42 5.28 -1.10 -14.90
CA LEU A 42 4.74 -0.36 -13.77
C LEU A 42 5.55 -0.61 -12.48
N ASP A 43 6.03 -1.83 -12.26
CA ASP A 43 6.94 -2.16 -11.15
C ASP A 43 8.28 -1.43 -11.31
N ILE A 44 8.81 -1.36 -12.55
CA ILE A 44 10.04 -0.61 -12.87
C ILE A 44 9.83 0.89 -12.59
N CYS A 45 8.71 1.46 -13.05
CA CYS A 45 8.39 2.87 -12.80
C CYS A 45 8.27 3.19 -11.31
N HIS A 46 7.54 2.39 -10.53
CA HIS A 46 7.44 2.58 -9.09
C HIS A 46 8.80 2.48 -8.40
N THR A 47 9.62 1.51 -8.81
CA THR A 47 10.98 1.36 -8.32
C THR A 47 11.81 2.62 -8.57
N ILE A 48 11.87 3.08 -9.82
CA ILE A 48 12.60 4.29 -10.20
C ILE A 48 12.11 5.49 -9.38
N VAL A 49 10.79 5.70 -9.27
CA VAL A 49 10.22 6.83 -8.53
C VAL A 49 10.60 6.77 -7.04
N ILE A 50 10.41 5.61 -6.39
CA ILE A 50 10.72 5.45 -4.96
C ILE A 50 12.20 5.72 -4.71
N PHE A 51 13.11 5.09 -5.46
CA PHE A 51 14.54 5.31 -5.30
C PHE A 51 14.95 6.76 -5.61
N SER A 52 14.36 7.38 -6.63
CA SER A 52 14.65 8.78 -7.00
C SER A 52 14.21 9.73 -5.88
N VAL A 53 13.03 9.53 -5.30
CA VAL A 53 12.54 10.36 -4.18
C VAL A 53 13.46 10.21 -2.97
N HIS A 54 13.82 8.99 -2.59
CA HIS A 54 14.71 8.75 -1.44
C HIS A 54 16.09 9.38 -1.65
N PHE A 55 16.66 9.20 -2.85
CA PHE A 55 17.94 9.81 -3.20
C PHE A 55 17.88 11.33 -3.17
N LEU A 56 16.81 11.93 -3.70
CA LEU A 56 16.62 13.38 -3.69
C LEU A 56 16.54 13.92 -2.25
N CYS A 57 15.92 13.18 -1.33
CA CYS A 57 15.78 13.60 0.07
C CYS A 57 17.12 13.67 0.83
N LEU A 58 18.17 12.98 0.36
CA LEU A 58 19.52 13.12 0.91
C LEU A 58 20.07 14.54 0.74
N SER A 59 19.54 15.30 -0.23
CA SER A 59 19.91 16.70 -0.44
C SER A 59 19.13 17.71 0.41
N ALA A 60 18.12 17.26 1.19
CA ALA A 60 17.27 18.13 2.00
C ALA A 60 18.03 18.97 3.05
N PRO A 61 19.02 18.43 3.80
CA PRO A 61 19.78 19.23 4.77
C PRO A 61 20.53 20.40 4.14
N PHE A 62 20.98 20.24 2.90
CA PHE A 62 21.76 21.25 2.17
C PHE A 62 20.90 22.32 1.48
N THR A 63 19.58 22.11 1.42
CA THR A 63 18.62 22.99 0.73
C THR A 63 17.58 23.59 1.67
N PHE A 64 17.82 23.49 2.99
CA PHE A 64 16.88 23.92 4.02
C PHE A 64 16.66 25.45 4.01
N SER A 65 15.40 25.84 4.14
CA SER A 65 14.99 27.15 4.59
C SER A 65 13.61 27.05 5.23
N TRP A 66 13.23 28.04 6.04
CA TRP A 66 11.90 28.08 6.64
C TRP A 66 10.80 28.11 5.57
N GLY A 67 10.99 28.83 4.45
CA GLY A 67 10.00 28.91 3.39
C GLY A 67 9.70 27.55 2.75
N VAL A 68 10.74 26.77 2.44
CA VAL A 68 10.55 25.43 1.84
C VAL A 68 10.00 24.42 2.84
N LEU A 69 10.28 24.57 4.13
CA LEU A 69 9.65 23.76 5.18
C LEU A 69 8.14 24.04 5.25
N HIS A 70 7.72 25.31 5.27
CA HIS A 70 6.30 25.67 5.28
C HIS A 70 5.59 25.12 4.04
N LEU A 71 6.19 25.27 2.86
CA LEU A 71 5.68 24.67 1.62
C LEU A 71 5.50 23.16 1.75
N ALA A 72 6.52 22.45 2.26
CA ALA A 72 6.47 21.00 2.44
C ALA A 72 5.35 20.59 3.41
N LEU A 73 5.14 21.34 4.50
CA LEU A 73 4.07 21.10 5.46
C LEU A 73 2.68 21.36 4.86
N VAL A 74 2.51 22.44 4.10
CA VAL A 74 1.24 22.72 3.40
C VAL A 74 0.93 21.61 2.42
N LEU A 75 1.90 21.23 1.58
CA LEU A 75 1.73 20.12 0.65
C LEU A 75 1.49 18.80 1.39
N TYR A 76 2.10 18.61 2.56
CA TYR A 76 1.88 17.43 3.40
C TYR A 76 0.41 17.31 3.84
N VAL A 77 -0.16 18.40 4.37
CA VAL A 77 -1.57 18.42 4.79
C VAL A 77 -2.49 18.29 3.58
N VAL A 78 -2.23 19.03 2.50
CA VAL A 78 -3.07 19.01 1.31
C VAL A 78 -3.11 17.63 0.67
N THR A 79 -1.96 17.05 0.31
CA THR A 79 -1.96 15.78 -0.41
C THR A 79 -2.18 14.58 0.51
N GLY A 80 -1.69 14.64 1.75
CA GLY A 80 -1.83 13.58 2.73
C GLY A 80 -3.22 13.51 3.35
N PHE A 81 -3.61 14.56 4.08
CA PHE A 81 -4.86 14.55 4.81
C PHE A 81 -6.06 14.61 3.85
N PHE A 82 -6.12 15.59 2.95
CA PHE A 82 -7.27 15.71 2.05
C PHE A 82 -7.24 14.69 0.91
N GLY A 83 -6.06 14.44 0.33
CA GLY A 83 -5.90 13.51 -0.79
C GLY A 83 -5.99 12.03 -0.38
N ILE A 84 -5.19 11.59 0.59
CA ILE A 84 -5.16 10.19 1.00
C ILE A 84 -6.18 9.90 2.10
N THR A 85 -6.08 10.54 3.26
CA THR A 85 -6.90 10.18 4.43
C THR A 85 -8.38 10.44 4.21
N LEU A 86 -8.74 11.62 3.72
CA LEU A 86 -10.13 12.00 3.52
C LEU A 86 -10.70 11.39 2.23
N SER A 87 -10.00 11.54 1.11
CA SER A 87 -10.48 11.07 -0.20
C SER A 87 -10.24 9.57 -0.42
N TYR A 88 -9.03 9.14 -0.74
CA TYR A 88 -8.79 7.74 -1.14
C TYR A 88 -9.25 6.74 -0.07
N HIS A 89 -8.93 7.02 1.19
CA HIS A 89 -9.22 6.14 2.31
C HIS A 89 -10.69 6.22 2.75
N ARG A 90 -11.11 7.30 3.41
CA ARG A 90 -12.44 7.37 4.05
C ARG A 90 -13.59 7.50 3.04
N ASN A 91 -13.44 8.35 2.04
CA ASN A 91 -14.50 8.61 1.07
C ASN A 91 -14.58 7.51 0.00
N LEU A 92 -13.50 7.22 -0.72
CA LEU A 92 -13.54 6.30 -1.86
C LEU A 92 -13.47 4.84 -1.44
N ALA A 93 -12.56 4.46 -0.55
CA ALA A 93 -12.41 3.06 -0.15
C ALA A 93 -13.49 2.61 0.84
N HIS A 94 -13.68 3.35 1.93
CA HIS A 94 -14.63 2.98 2.98
C HIS A 94 -16.05 3.53 2.79
N LYS A 95 -16.26 4.51 1.91
CA LYS A 95 -17.57 5.14 1.70
C LYS A 95 -18.20 5.67 2.99
N SER A 96 -17.37 6.13 3.93
CA SER A 96 -17.80 6.56 5.27
C SER A 96 -18.69 7.81 5.26
N PHE A 97 -18.62 8.60 4.18
CA PHE A 97 -19.44 9.78 3.96
C PHE A 97 -19.56 10.08 2.46
N LYS A 98 -20.54 10.89 2.08
CA LYS A 98 -20.74 11.34 0.69
C LYS A 98 -20.29 12.79 0.55
N LEU A 99 -19.62 13.10 -0.55
CA LEU A 99 -19.26 14.46 -0.95
C LEU A 99 -20.03 14.86 -2.21
N PRO A 100 -20.28 16.16 -2.43
CA PRO A 100 -20.69 16.61 -3.76
C PRO A 100 -19.59 16.27 -4.78
N LYS A 101 -19.99 15.89 -6.00
CA LYS A 101 -19.06 15.29 -6.98
C LYS A 101 -17.86 16.17 -7.35
N TRP A 102 -18.05 17.49 -7.41
CA TRP A 102 -16.93 18.41 -7.67
C TRP A 102 -15.85 18.30 -6.58
N LEU A 103 -16.24 18.22 -5.31
CA LEU A 103 -15.31 18.16 -4.17
C LEU A 103 -14.66 16.77 -4.06
N GLU A 104 -15.43 15.71 -4.29
CA GLU A 104 -14.92 14.33 -4.40
C GLU A 104 -13.81 14.24 -5.45
N TYR A 105 -14.06 14.80 -6.64
CA TYR A 105 -13.09 14.81 -7.73
C TYR A 105 -11.88 15.68 -7.42
N THR A 106 -12.06 16.87 -6.82
CA THR A 106 -10.96 17.74 -6.40
C THR A 106 -10.05 17.03 -5.40
N PHE A 107 -10.59 16.40 -4.35
CA PHE A 107 -9.76 15.69 -3.38
C PHE A 107 -9.10 14.45 -3.98
N ALA A 108 -9.76 13.73 -4.88
CA ALA A 108 -9.13 12.63 -5.60
C ALA A 108 -7.97 13.10 -6.51
N TYR A 109 -8.08 14.28 -7.14
CA TYR A 109 -6.98 14.88 -7.89
C TYR A 109 -5.80 15.22 -6.99
N ILE A 110 -6.09 15.86 -5.85
CA ILE A 110 -5.08 16.18 -4.83
C ILE A 110 -4.34 14.92 -4.36
N GLY A 111 -5.06 13.80 -4.20
CA GLY A 111 -4.50 12.49 -3.83
C GLY A 111 -3.45 11.95 -4.82
N LEU A 112 -3.56 12.25 -6.13
CA LEU A 112 -2.54 11.84 -7.11
C LEU A 112 -1.14 12.40 -6.77
N HIS A 113 -1.09 13.59 -6.19
CA HIS A 113 0.17 14.25 -5.84
C HIS A 113 0.84 13.70 -4.58
N ALA A 114 0.24 12.71 -3.91
CA ALA A 114 0.86 11.98 -2.80
C ALA A 114 1.74 10.79 -3.25
N LEU A 115 1.83 10.52 -4.56
CA LEU A 115 2.68 9.46 -5.14
C LEU A 115 2.37 8.04 -4.65
N GLN A 116 1.12 7.75 -4.26
CA GLN A 116 0.68 6.41 -3.84
C GLN A 116 -0.03 5.61 -4.94
N GLY A 117 0.07 6.07 -6.19
CA GLY A 117 -0.63 5.47 -7.33
C GLY A 117 -1.98 6.11 -7.63
N ASP A 118 -2.64 5.58 -8.66
CA ASP A 118 -3.93 6.08 -9.12
C ASP A 118 -5.09 5.65 -8.19
N PRO A 119 -6.21 6.39 -8.17
CA PRO A 119 -7.30 6.13 -7.22
C PRO A 119 -7.95 4.76 -7.42
N ILE A 120 -8.00 4.22 -8.65
CA ILE A 120 -8.58 2.90 -8.91
C ILE A 120 -7.69 1.82 -8.32
N TRP A 121 -6.38 1.91 -8.55
CA TRP A 121 -5.42 0.96 -8.00
C TRP A 121 -5.39 1.01 -6.48
N TRP A 122 -5.24 2.20 -5.90
CA TRP A 122 -5.11 2.38 -4.44
C TRP A 122 -6.35 1.86 -3.71
N VAL A 123 -7.54 2.30 -4.13
CA VAL A 123 -8.80 1.90 -3.49
C VAL A 123 -9.05 0.41 -3.63
N SER A 124 -8.70 -0.17 -4.79
CA SER A 124 -8.84 -1.60 -5.03
C SER A 124 -7.95 -2.41 -4.08
N THR A 125 -6.66 -2.07 -4.00
CA THR A 125 -5.70 -2.72 -3.12
C THR A 125 -6.13 -2.59 -1.66
N HIS A 126 -6.52 -1.39 -1.23
CA HIS A 126 -6.96 -1.13 0.14
C HIS A 126 -8.22 -1.92 0.52
N ARG A 127 -9.22 -1.98 -0.37
CA ARG A 127 -10.41 -2.82 -0.17
C ARG A 127 -10.06 -4.31 -0.06
N TYR A 128 -9.08 -4.79 -0.83
CA TYR A 128 -8.60 -6.17 -0.71
C TYR A 128 -7.84 -6.43 0.60
N HIS A 129 -7.01 -5.49 1.04
CA HIS A 129 -6.35 -5.56 2.34
C HIS A 129 -7.37 -5.71 3.47
N HIS A 130 -8.42 -4.88 3.53
CA HIS A 130 -9.48 -5.02 4.54
C HIS A 130 -10.29 -6.31 4.40
N LYS A 131 -10.50 -6.80 3.18
CA LYS A 131 -11.26 -8.04 2.94
C LYS A 131 -10.48 -9.29 3.39
N PHE A 132 -9.16 -9.24 3.30
CA PHE A 132 -8.28 -10.40 3.49
C PHE A 132 -7.24 -10.18 4.60
N THR A 133 -7.47 -9.24 5.50
CA THR A 133 -6.51 -8.78 6.52
C THR A 133 -5.84 -9.95 7.24
N ASP A 134 -4.53 -9.86 7.40
CA ASP A 134 -3.70 -10.87 8.08
C ASP A 134 -3.79 -12.28 7.48
N THR A 135 -4.18 -12.40 6.20
CA THR A 135 -4.13 -13.66 5.45
C THR A 135 -3.13 -13.61 4.31
N VAL A 136 -2.86 -14.78 3.71
CA VAL A 136 -1.97 -14.89 2.52
C VAL A 136 -2.49 -14.10 1.32
N LYS A 137 -3.82 -13.85 1.26
CA LYS A 137 -4.45 -13.07 0.20
C LYS A 137 -4.36 -11.55 0.42
N ASP A 138 -3.95 -11.10 1.60
CA ASP A 138 -3.68 -9.68 1.84
C ASP A 138 -2.51 -9.21 0.95
N PRO A 139 -2.69 -8.13 0.15
CA PRO A 139 -1.63 -7.55 -0.66
C PRO A 139 -0.34 -7.28 0.11
N HIS A 140 -0.44 -6.82 1.36
CA HIS A 140 0.69 -6.39 2.19
C HIS A 140 0.62 -6.98 3.60
N SER A 141 0.26 -8.26 3.67
CA SER A 141 0.10 -8.98 4.94
C SER A 141 1.34 -8.87 5.84
N PRO A 142 1.18 -8.54 7.13
CA PRO A 142 2.28 -8.56 8.09
C PRO A 142 2.83 -9.97 8.32
N ILE A 143 2.05 -11.03 8.03
CA ILE A 143 2.49 -12.43 8.14
C ILE A 143 3.63 -12.77 7.17
N ALA A 144 3.80 -11.99 6.09
CA ALA A 144 4.88 -12.14 5.13
C ALA A 144 6.19 -11.45 5.60
N GLY A 145 6.18 -10.81 6.78
CA GLY A 145 7.32 -10.16 7.41
C GLY A 145 7.32 -8.64 7.27
N PHE A 146 7.95 -7.96 8.23
CA PHE A 146 7.97 -6.50 8.33
C PHE A 146 8.45 -5.80 7.06
N GLY A 147 9.57 -6.23 6.47
CA GLY A 147 10.08 -5.62 5.24
C GLY A 147 9.08 -5.74 4.08
N TYR A 148 8.37 -6.87 4.00
CA TYR A 148 7.36 -7.09 2.97
C TYR A 148 6.15 -6.19 3.13
N SER A 149 5.54 -6.17 4.32
CA SER A 149 4.38 -5.33 4.59
C SER A 149 4.71 -3.84 4.56
N HIS A 150 5.95 -3.45 4.87
CA HIS A 150 6.38 -2.07 4.90
C HIS A 150 6.65 -1.46 3.52
N ILE A 151 7.42 -2.15 2.67
CA ILE A 151 7.86 -1.54 1.39
C ILE A 151 7.88 -2.52 0.22
N ILE A 152 8.23 -3.79 0.44
CA ILE A 152 8.59 -4.65 -0.68
C ILE A 152 7.36 -5.04 -1.52
N TRP A 153 6.17 -5.11 -0.94
CA TRP A 153 4.93 -5.39 -1.67
C TRP A 153 4.65 -4.39 -2.81
N LEU A 154 5.13 -3.15 -2.71
CA LEU A 154 4.97 -2.10 -3.73
C LEU A 154 5.71 -2.42 -5.04
N PHE A 155 6.76 -3.22 -5.00
CA PHE A 155 7.60 -3.51 -6.17
C PHE A 155 7.12 -4.74 -6.97
N ASN A 156 5.98 -5.34 -6.61
CA ASN A 156 5.47 -6.54 -7.26
C ASN A 156 3.96 -6.51 -7.44
N THR A 157 3.50 -5.64 -8.34
CA THR A 157 2.08 -5.47 -8.66
C THR A 157 1.46 -6.77 -9.18
N GLN A 158 2.24 -7.58 -9.88
CA GLN A 158 1.77 -8.86 -10.39
C GLN A 158 1.42 -9.84 -9.27
N ASN A 159 2.14 -9.83 -8.14
CA ASN A 159 1.79 -10.63 -6.97
C ASN A 159 0.44 -10.23 -6.36
N ILE A 160 0.13 -8.94 -6.36
CA ILE A 160 -1.18 -8.44 -5.90
C ILE A 160 -2.30 -8.98 -6.80
N ILE A 161 -2.11 -8.93 -8.12
CA ILE A 161 -3.07 -9.45 -9.11
C ILE A 161 -3.27 -10.96 -8.93
N GLU A 162 -2.19 -11.71 -8.70
CA GLU A 162 -2.26 -13.17 -8.47
C GLU A 162 -2.99 -13.53 -7.17
N LYS A 163 -2.81 -12.74 -6.10
CA LYS A 163 -3.47 -12.97 -4.80
C LYS A 163 -4.95 -12.55 -4.78
N CYS A 164 -5.24 -11.38 -5.33
CA CYS A 164 -6.51 -10.69 -5.13
C CYS A 164 -7.40 -10.67 -6.38
N GLY A 165 -6.87 -11.03 -7.54
CA GLY A 165 -7.48 -10.75 -8.83
C GLY A 165 -7.20 -9.32 -9.30
N ARG A 166 -7.79 -8.93 -10.44
CA ARG A 166 -7.68 -7.58 -10.96
C ARG A 166 -8.53 -6.60 -10.12
N HIS A 167 -8.60 -5.35 -10.57
CA HIS A 167 -9.38 -4.26 -9.94
C HIS A 167 -10.91 -4.46 -10.01
N ASP A 168 -11.41 -5.64 -9.70
CA ASP A 168 -12.81 -6.03 -9.92
C ASP A 168 -13.71 -5.55 -8.76
N ASN A 169 -13.12 -5.24 -7.61
CA ASN A 169 -13.78 -4.68 -6.43
C ASN A 169 -14.01 -3.15 -6.47
N VAL A 170 -13.76 -2.48 -7.61
CA VAL A 170 -13.86 -1.01 -7.77
C VAL A 170 -14.64 -0.60 -9.03
N GLN A 171 -15.69 -1.35 -9.37
CA GLN A 171 -16.54 -1.00 -10.53
C GLN A 171 -17.20 0.37 -10.38
N ASP A 172 -17.50 0.78 -9.14
CA ASP A 172 -18.02 2.11 -8.83
C ASP A 172 -17.10 3.24 -9.31
N LEU A 173 -15.78 3.07 -9.26
CA LEU A 173 -14.83 4.05 -9.81
C LEU A 173 -14.63 3.86 -11.31
N LYS A 174 -14.56 2.61 -11.80
CA LYS A 174 -14.35 2.30 -13.21
C LYS A 174 -15.45 2.82 -14.14
N MET A 175 -16.68 2.94 -13.65
CA MET A 175 -17.80 3.49 -14.42
C MET A 175 -17.73 5.02 -14.59
N GLN A 176 -16.82 5.71 -13.92
CA GLN A 176 -16.70 7.17 -13.99
C GLN A 176 -15.50 7.55 -14.86
N ALA A 177 -15.76 8.26 -15.96
CA ALA A 177 -14.73 8.70 -16.92
C ALA A 177 -13.59 9.50 -16.26
N TYR A 178 -13.92 10.26 -15.21
CA TYR A 178 -12.95 11.03 -14.43
C TYR A 178 -11.84 10.15 -13.82
N TYR A 179 -12.19 9.07 -13.14
CA TYR A 179 -11.19 8.18 -12.53
C TYR A 179 -10.38 7.40 -13.57
N ILE A 180 -10.99 7.10 -14.72
CA ILE A 180 -10.26 6.52 -15.86
C ILE A 180 -9.25 7.52 -16.43
N PHE A 181 -9.62 8.80 -16.53
CA PHE A 181 -8.70 9.87 -16.92
C PHE A 181 -7.54 10.01 -15.93
N LEU A 182 -7.83 10.06 -14.63
CA LEU A 182 -6.79 10.13 -13.59
C LEU A 182 -5.85 8.93 -13.68
N ARG A 183 -6.38 7.71 -13.83
CA ARG A 183 -5.57 6.50 -14.01
C ARG A 183 -4.66 6.56 -15.23
N ARG A 184 -5.13 7.08 -16.37
CA ARG A 184 -4.31 7.19 -17.59
C ARG A 184 -3.23 8.25 -17.47
N THR A 185 -3.46 9.29 -16.68
CA THR A 185 -2.58 10.48 -16.59
C THR A 185 -1.85 10.60 -15.26
N HIS A 186 -1.95 9.60 -14.37
CA HIS A 186 -1.47 9.68 -12.99
C HIS A 186 0.02 9.99 -12.85
N ILE A 187 0.86 9.65 -13.84
CA ILE A 187 2.30 9.97 -13.85
C ILE A 187 2.54 11.43 -14.25
N VAL A 188 1.71 11.98 -15.14
CA VAL A 188 1.89 13.32 -15.69
C VAL A 188 1.63 14.39 -14.64
N HIS A 189 0.60 14.24 -13.80
CA HIS A 189 0.23 15.27 -12.82
C HIS A 189 1.31 15.55 -11.77
N PRO A 190 1.93 14.54 -11.11
CA PRO A 190 3.03 14.78 -10.19
C PRO A 190 4.28 15.35 -10.86
N ILE A 191 4.59 14.95 -12.10
CA ILE A 191 5.69 15.54 -12.87
C ILE A 191 5.40 17.02 -13.14
N ALA A 192 4.19 17.36 -13.58
CA ALA A 192 3.79 18.74 -13.81
C ALA A 192 3.89 19.59 -12.53
N LEU A 193 3.48 19.04 -11.38
CA LEU A 193 3.69 19.70 -10.09
C LEU A 193 5.18 19.88 -9.77
N GLY A 194 6.03 18.87 -10.03
CA GLY A 194 7.47 18.97 -9.85
C GLY A 194 8.11 20.08 -10.70
N VAL A 195 7.72 20.18 -11.98
CA VAL A 195 8.16 21.25 -12.88
C VAL A 195 7.70 22.62 -12.38
N LEU A 196 6.46 22.72 -11.92
CA LEU A 196 5.92 23.96 -11.35
C LEU A 196 6.71 24.39 -10.11
N LEU A 197 6.98 23.47 -9.18
CA LEU A 197 7.76 23.74 -7.98
C LEU A 197 9.18 24.21 -8.32
N TYR A 198 9.79 23.60 -9.33
CA TYR A 198 11.09 24.04 -9.82
C TYR A 198 11.04 25.46 -10.39
N ALA A 199 10.04 25.77 -11.20
CA ALA A 199 9.88 27.09 -11.79
C ALA A 199 9.67 28.18 -10.71
N LEU A 200 9.00 27.85 -9.61
CA LEU A 200 8.69 28.79 -8.53
C LEU A 200 9.86 29.07 -7.58
N GLY A 201 10.69 28.07 -7.28
CA GLY A 201 11.73 28.22 -6.27
C GLY A 201 12.95 27.32 -6.44
N GLY A 202 13.15 26.82 -7.65
CA GLY A 202 14.32 26.05 -8.04
C GLY A 202 14.43 24.69 -7.35
N PHE A 203 15.67 24.23 -7.23
CA PHE A 203 15.99 22.91 -6.70
C PHE A 203 15.46 22.66 -5.27
N PRO A 204 15.59 23.59 -4.30
CA PRO A 204 15.05 23.40 -2.95
C PRO A 204 13.56 23.10 -2.91
N TYR A 205 12.76 23.72 -3.78
CA TYR A 205 11.30 23.53 -3.81
C TYR A 205 10.91 22.14 -4.30
N ILE A 206 11.64 21.56 -5.26
CA ILE A 206 11.42 20.17 -5.64
C ILE A 206 11.83 19.25 -4.49
N VAL A 207 13.02 19.42 -3.92
CA VAL A 207 13.55 18.54 -2.86
C VAL A 207 12.57 18.48 -1.69
N TRP A 208 12.22 19.63 -1.12
CA TRP A 208 11.31 19.73 0.02
C TRP A 208 9.87 19.40 -0.34
N GLY A 209 9.46 19.70 -1.57
CA GLY A 209 8.22 19.20 -2.14
C GLY A 209 8.18 17.67 -2.08
N MET A 210 9.22 16.97 -2.51
CA MET A 210 9.25 15.51 -2.57
C MET A 210 9.45 14.85 -1.21
N VAL A 211 10.17 15.48 -0.27
CA VAL A 211 10.40 14.99 1.10
C VAL A 211 9.10 14.62 1.82
N ARG A 212 8.02 15.37 1.59
CA ARG A 212 6.71 15.08 2.19
C ARG A 212 6.23 13.64 1.92
N ASN A 213 6.63 13.05 0.79
CA ASN A 213 6.14 11.74 0.36
C ASN A 213 6.81 10.57 1.10
N LEU A 214 7.96 10.79 1.76
CA LEU A 214 8.60 9.79 2.62
C LEU A 214 7.67 9.37 3.76
N ASN A 215 6.88 10.30 4.31
CA ASN A 215 6.00 10.04 5.46
C ASN A 215 4.68 9.34 5.08
N TYR A 216 4.24 9.42 3.83
CA TYR A 216 3.02 8.71 3.43
C TYR A 216 3.22 7.19 3.37
N GLY A 217 4.46 6.76 3.14
CA GLY A 217 4.88 5.37 3.21
C GLY A 217 4.99 4.82 4.64
N THR A 218 4.81 5.63 5.68
CA THR A 218 4.83 5.20 7.09
C THR A 218 3.48 5.40 7.76
N GLU A 219 2.83 6.56 7.55
CA GLU A 219 1.55 6.90 8.21
C GLU A 219 0.36 6.10 7.68
N SER A 220 0.31 5.78 6.39
CA SER A 220 -0.74 4.91 5.83
C SER A 220 -0.70 3.51 6.47
N TYR A 221 0.47 3.07 6.93
CA TYR A 221 0.68 1.75 7.54
C TYR A 221 0.48 1.76 9.05
N LEU A 222 0.80 2.87 9.73
CA LEU A 222 0.54 3.00 11.16
C LEU A 222 -0.95 2.97 11.48
N PHE A 223 -1.80 3.53 10.59
CA PHE A 223 -3.26 3.43 10.71
C PHE A 223 -3.84 2.07 10.29
N LEU A 224 -3.11 1.26 9.52
CA LEU A 224 -3.54 -0.06 9.03
C LEU A 224 -3.05 -1.24 9.89
N VAL A 225 -1.98 -1.06 10.67
CA VAL A 225 -1.42 -2.10 11.56
C VAL A 225 -2.05 -2.06 12.96
N LEU A 226 -2.86 -1.04 13.27
CA LEU A 226 -3.67 -1.08 14.49
C LEU A 226 -4.79 -2.11 14.31
N PRO A 227 -4.87 -3.14 15.16
CA PRO A 227 -5.92 -4.15 15.05
C PRO A 227 -7.28 -3.47 15.13
N GLY A 228 -8.06 -3.56 14.04
CA GLY A 228 -9.45 -3.13 14.05
C GLY A 228 -10.24 -3.89 15.11
N PRO A 229 -11.29 -3.28 15.70
CA PRO A 229 -12.14 -3.98 16.66
C PRO A 229 -12.70 -5.25 16.01
N LYS A 230 -12.46 -6.39 16.65
CA LYS A 230 -13.00 -7.68 16.21
C LYS A 230 -14.51 -7.53 16.06
N GLN A 231 -15.03 -7.73 14.84
CA GLN A 231 -16.46 -7.90 14.67
C GLN A 231 -16.87 -9.14 15.48
N GLN A 232 -17.65 -8.91 16.53
CA GLN A 232 -18.40 -9.96 17.20
C GLN A 232 -19.38 -10.51 16.17
N THR A 233 -19.09 -11.71 15.67
CA THR A 233 -20.09 -12.54 15.01
C THR A 233 -21.07 -12.96 16.09
N ASN A 234 -22.28 -12.40 16.04
CA ASN A 234 -23.40 -12.95 16.79
C ASN A 234 -23.87 -14.19 16.04
N ASP A 235 -23.71 -15.34 16.69
CA ASP A 235 -24.37 -16.61 16.35
C ASP A 235 -25.90 -16.48 16.44
#